data_AF-A0AAD9V8C3-F1
#
_entry.id   AF-A0AAD9V8C3-F1
#
_cell.length_a   1.000
_cell.length_b   1.000
_cell.length_c   1.000
_cell.angle_alpha   90.00
_cell.angle_beta   90.00
_cell.angle_gamma   90.00
#
_symmetry.space_group_name_H-M   'P 1'
#
loop_
_entity.id
_entity.type
_entity.pdbx_description
1 polymer ?
#
loop_
_entity_poly.entity_id
_entity_poly.type
_entity_poly.pdbx_seq_one_letter_code
_entity_poly.pdbx_strand_id
1 'polypeptide(L)'
;MDFCILLSFLLYVIVFQAEGVTAKTVQSNRMIHLGMKRSELEEYFGVISRDEVPEYDVTTPFRTDKSGAYLSHDLELHLARQVQSAQRPNVWYFNMKAFGKSLHLNLTRNTDFLSSGLKAERYQNGSVSYEDLPENYFLKGHVSSAPGSSVSISNYNGLMGFVQLMDQTLVLQPLANHLLPVSSTQGKAHLIYRRSINNGFTNVYPESGIVGQEDAGSIDADDRIPQQHYFLQIGLVADKNVISAHGARTKTMLMRLVFLLNNIYQDHSIGRRKITIKLTLMQLLEDGLDYGKSPSNPSKLNALKKWTKAKVPTHKRPDVMTLISRGGVGGLADYAQICKSTSHAVCNDLGLQTVLTLAHETAHTLGVDHDNQPPDCLNEKFIMATSVPGGPLATKWSPCSNERIQDLL
;
A
#
# COMPACT_ATOMS: atom_id res chain seq x y z
N MET A 1 -59.37 -21.76 12.40
CA MET A 1 -58.10 -22.22 11.79
C MET A 1 -57.25 -21.00 11.42
N ASP A 2 -57.34 -19.91 12.19
CA ASP A 2 -57.09 -18.55 11.68
C ASP A 2 -56.07 -17.76 12.51
N PHE A 3 -55.52 -18.34 13.58
CA PHE A 3 -54.51 -17.66 14.41
C PHE A 3 -53.07 -17.94 13.96
N CYS A 4 -52.79 -19.08 13.31
CA CYS A 4 -51.45 -19.41 12.83
C CYS A 4 -51.04 -18.62 11.58
N ILE A 5 -51.98 -18.29 10.69
CA ILE A 5 -51.67 -17.62 9.41
C ILE A 5 -51.28 -16.14 9.63
N LEU A 6 -51.91 -15.47 10.60
CA LEU A 6 -51.60 -14.09 10.96
C LEU A 6 -50.21 -13.92 11.57
N LEU A 7 -49.74 -14.88 12.38
CA LEU A 7 -48.39 -14.84 12.95
C LEU A 7 -47.30 -15.05 11.89
N SER A 8 -47.53 -15.96 10.94
CA SER A 8 -46.61 -16.15 9.81
C SER A 8 -46.53 -14.93 8.89
N PHE A 9 -47.64 -14.22 8.66
CA PHE A 9 -47.64 -12.99 7.87
C PHE A 9 -46.95 -11.82 8.59
N LEU A 10 -47.15 -11.68 9.91
CA LEU A 10 -46.45 -10.65 10.69
C LEU A 10 -44.94 -10.90 10.71
N LEU A 11 -44.49 -12.14 10.90
CA LEU A 11 -43.07 -12.50 10.84
C LEU A 11 -42.48 -12.25 9.45
N TYR A 12 -43.21 -12.56 8.37
CA TYR A 12 -42.75 -12.31 7.00
C TYR A 12 -42.62 -10.82 6.69
N VAL A 13 -43.57 -10.00 7.13
CA VAL A 13 -43.53 -8.54 6.94
C VAL A 13 -42.41 -7.90 7.78
N ILE A 14 -42.15 -8.39 8.99
CA ILE A 14 -41.05 -7.89 9.84
C ILE A 14 -39.68 -8.27 9.24
N VAL A 15 -39.53 -9.49 8.70
CA VAL A 15 -38.29 -9.91 8.01
C VAL A 15 -38.06 -9.10 6.73
N PHE A 16 -39.10 -8.89 5.91
CA PHE A 16 -39.00 -8.05 4.71
C PHE A 16 -38.71 -6.57 5.01
N GLN A 17 -39.23 -6.03 6.12
CA GLN A 17 -38.89 -4.68 6.54
C GLN A 17 -37.47 -4.58 7.12
N ALA A 18 -36.98 -5.60 7.84
CA ALA A 18 -35.60 -5.65 8.33
C ALA A 18 -34.58 -5.78 7.18
N GLU A 19 -34.87 -6.61 6.17
CA GLU A 19 -34.06 -6.71 4.93
C GLU A 19 -34.17 -5.43 4.08
N GLY A 20 -35.34 -4.80 4.02
CA GLY A 20 -35.55 -3.54 3.31
C GLY A 20 -34.88 -2.32 3.97
N VAL A 21 -34.79 -2.29 5.30
CA VAL A 21 -34.08 -1.25 6.05
C VAL A 21 -32.56 -1.45 5.94
N THR A 22 -32.07 -2.69 6.04
CA THR A 22 -30.64 -2.97 5.82
C THR A 22 -30.22 -2.71 4.37
N ALA A 23 -31.03 -3.07 3.38
CA ALA A 23 -30.76 -2.76 1.97
C ALA A 23 -30.76 -1.25 1.68
N LYS A 24 -31.68 -0.46 2.26
CA LYS A 24 -31.70 1.00 2.09
C LYS A 24 -30.50 1.70 2.76
N THR A 25 -30.03 1.22 3.91
CA THR A 25 -28.82 1.76 4.55
C THR A 25 -27.54 1.36 3.81
N VAL A 26 -27.50 0.18 3.18
CA VAL A 26 -26.38 -0.26 2.32
C VAL A 26 -26.32 0.53 1.01
N GLN A 27 -27.46 0.96 0.47
CA GLN A 27 -27.52 1.67 -0.81
C GLN A 27 -27.13 3.16 -0.70
N SER A 28 -27.32 3.82 0.46
CA SER A 28 -27.02 5.26 0.59
C SER A 28 -25.53 5.62 0.64
N ASN A 29 -24.64 4.65 0.89
CA ASN A 29 -23.19 4.88 0.98
C ASN A 29 -22.42 4.68 -0.36
N ARG A 30 -23.08 4.17 -1.41
CA ARG A 30 -22.45 3.78 -2.69
C ARG A 30 -22.07 4.93 -3.62
N MET A 31 -22.29 6.20 -3.24
CA MET A 31 -22.07 7.34 -4.14
C MET A 31 -21.28 8.52 -3.55
N ILE A 32 -20.58 8.34 -2.41
CA ILE A 32 -19.72 9.41 -1.83
C ILE A 32 -18.66 9.95 -2.82
N HIS A 33 -18.20 9.14 -3.77
CA HIS A 33 -17.23 9.54 -4.79
C HIS A 33 -17.79 10.61 -5.76
N LEU A 34 -19.11 10.74 -5.90
CA LEU A 34 -19.72 11.80 -6.71
C LEU A 34 -19.42 13.18 -6.12
N GLY A 35 -19.29 13.30 -4.80
CA GLY A 35 -18.94 14.53 -4.09
C GLY A 35 -17.44 14.83 -4.01
N MET A 36 -16.58 13.90 -4.43
CA MET A 36 -15.12 14.09 -4.38
C MET A 36 -14.62 15.02 -5.49
N LYS A 37 -13.60 15.82 -5.16
CA LYS A 37 -12.78 16.56 -6.13
C LYS A 37 -11.87 15.59 -6.88
N ARG A 38 -11.36 16.01 -8.05
CA ARG A 38 -10.39 15.23 -8.83
C ARG A 38 -9.18 14.79 -8.00
N SER A 39 -8.61 15.70 -7.20
CA SER A 39 -7.48 15.38 -6.31
C SER A 39 -7.80 14.31 -5.28
N GLU A 40 -9.07 14.22 -4.85
CA GLU A 40 -9.52 13.21 -3.88
C GLU A 40 -9.77 11.87 -4.55
N LEU A 41 -10.27 11.84 -5.80
CA LEU A 41 -10.35 10.61 -6.59
C LEU A 41 -8.95 10.02 -6.83
N GLU A 42 -7.98 10.88 -7.16
CA GLU A 42 -6.58 10.49 -7.34
C GLU A 42 -5.97 9.99 -6.02
N GLU A 43 -6.26 10.63 -4.89
CA GLU A 43 -5.76 10.23 -3.56
C GLU A 43 -6.40 8.92 -3.06
N TYR A 44 -7.73 8.80 -3.13
CA TYR A 44 -8.45 7.66 -2.58
C TYR A 44 -8.30 6.41 -3.47
N PHE A 45 -8.48 6.57 -4.79
CA PHE A 45 -8.59 5.43 -5.70
C PHE A 45 -7.43 5.35 -6.70
N GLY A 46 -6.70 6.45 -6.92
CA GLY A 46 -5.69 6.54 -7.98
C GLY A 46 -6.30 6.71 -9.37
N VAL A 47 -7.51 7.26 -9.45
CA VAL A 47 -8.26 7.43 -10.71
C VAL A 47 -8.56 8.90 -10.97
N ILE A 48 -8.79 9.25 -12.23
CA ILE A 48 -9.05 10.64 -12.63
C ILE A 48 -10.53 10.89 -12.96
N SER A 49 -11.27 9.84 -13.33
CA SER A 49 -12.71 9.89 -13.60
C SER A 49 -13.54 9.27 -12.48
N ARG A 50 -14.82 9.65 -12.39
CA ARG A 50 -15.77 9.04 -11.44
C ARG A 50 -16.24 7.66 -11.89
N ASP A 51 -16.35 7.45 -13.20
CA ASP A 51 -16.80 6.19 -13.81
C ASP A 51 -15.77 5.05 -13.61
N GLU A 52 -14.57 5.44 -13.22
CA GLU A 52 -13.40 4.61 -12.99
C GLU A 52 -13.27 4.15 -11.53
N VAL A 53 -14.12 4.66 -10.64
CA VAL A 53 -14.04 4.37 -9.20
C VAL A 53 -14.39 2.89 -8.97
N PRO A 54 -13.50 2.10 -8.32
CA PRO A 54 -13.75 0.69 -8.06
C PRO A 54 -14.87 0.51 -7.04
N GLU A 55 -15.39 -0.73 -6.92
CA GLU A 55 -16.32 -1.05 -5.84
C GLU A 55 -15.67 -0.79 -4.47
N TYR A 56 -16.38 -0.07 -3.61
CA TYR A 56 -15.93 0.29 -2.28
C TYR A 56 -17.06 0.24 -1.26
N ASP A 57 -16.67 0.09 0.00
CA ASP A 57 -17.52 0.25 1.18
C ASP A 57 -17.00 1.40 2.05
N VAL A 58 -17.92 1.94 2.85
CA VAL A 58 -17.59 2.83 3.98
C VAL A 58 -17.77 2.03 5.27
N THR A 59 -16.74 1.99 6.09
CA THR A 59 -16.70 1.20 7.33
C THR A 59 -16.21 2.05 8.49
N THR A 60 -16.58 1.69 9.71
CA THR A 60 -16.07 2.32 10.94
C THR A 60 -15.32 1.25 11.73
N PRO A 61 -14.00 1.14 11.59
CA PRO A 61 -13.19 0.24 12.38
C PRO A 61 -13.27 0.59 13.87
N PHE A 62 -13.08 -0.43 14.70
CA PHE A 62 -12.99 -0.28 16.15
C PHE A 62 -12.00 -1.29 16.71
N ARG A 63 -11.44 -0.97 17.88
CA ARG A 63 -10.57 -1.88 18.64
C ARG A 63 -11.38 -2.96 19.31
N THR A 64 -10.81 -4.15 19.34
CA THR A 64 -11.38 -5.31 20.02
C THR A 64 -10.35 -6.00 20.90
N ASP A 65 -10.79 -6.95 21.71
CA ASP A 65 -9.92 -7.95 22.29
C ASP A 65 -9.62 -9.09 21.29
N LYS A 66 -8.95 -10.16 21.78
CA LYS A 66 -8.64 -11.37 21.01
C LYS A 66 -9.88 -12.16 20.58
N SER A 67 -10.99 -12.07 21.32
CA SER A 67 -12.26 -12.76 20.98
C SER A 67 -13.10 -11.99 19.95
N GLY A 68 -12.74 -10.73 19.68
CA GLY A 68 -13.50 -9.83 18.81
C GLY A 68 -14.53 -8.98 19.57
N ALA A 69 -14.54 -9.04 20.91
CA ALA A 69 -15.40 -8.19 21.72
C ALA A 69 -14.96 -6.72 21.62
N TYR A 70 -15.93 -5.81 21.50
CA TYR A 70 -15.70 -4.38 21.35
C TYR A 70 -14.95 -3.80 22.56
N LEU A 71 -13.96 -2.94 22.29
CA LEU A 71 -13.24 -2.16 23.30
C LEU A 71 -13.45 -0.65 23.15
N SER A 72 -13.17 -0.09 21.96
CA SER A 72 -13.20 1.36 21.75
C SER A 72 -13.17 1.72 20.26
N HIS A 73 -13.71 2.90 19.90
CA HIS A 73 -13.51 3.53 18.60
C HIS A 73 -12.21 4.35 18.48
N ASP A 74 -11.43 4.48 19.56
CA ASP A 74 -10.10 5.08 19.50
C ASP A 74 -9.12 4.10 18.82
N LEU A 75 -8.69 4.45 17.62
CA LEU A 75 -7.80 3.64 16.78
C LEU A 75 -6.32 3.98 17.01
N GLU A 76 -6.04 5.12 17.62
CA GLU A 76 -4.68 5.61 17.79
C GLU A 76 -4.07 5.03 19.06
N LEU A 77 -3.04 4.23 18.88
CA LEU A 77 -2.28 3.64 19.97
C LEU A 77 -1.28 4.68 20.48
N HIS A 78 -1.76 5.65 21.26
CA HIS A 78 -0.92 6.66 21.88
C HIS A 78 0.01 6.01 22.92
N LEU A 79 1.33 6.15 22.76
CA LEU A 79 2.33 5.72 23.75
C LEU A 79 2.65 6.81 24.79
N ALA A 80 1.72 7.72 25.09
CA ALA A 80 1.94 8.74 26.12
C ALA A 80 1.46 8.25 27.50
N ARG A 81 2.42 7.78 28.33
CA ARG A 81 2.33 7.72 29.81
C ARG A 81 1.11 7.00 30.41
N GLN A 82 0.88 5.74 30.06
CA GLN A 82 0.20 4.84 31.00
C GLN A 82 1.20 4.15 31.92
N VAL A 83 1.02 4.47 33.19
CA VAL A 83 1.76 4.08 34.40
C VAL A 83 1.96 2.56 34.50
N GLN A 84 3.19 2.16 34.83
CA GLN A 84 3.57 0.94 35.57
C GLN A 84 2.78 -0.35 35.29
N SER A 85 2.83 -0.89 34.07
CA SER A 85 2.57 -2.32 33.87
C SER A 85 3.66 -2.93 32.98
N ALA A 86 4.33 -3.94 33.53
CA ALA A 86 5.35 -4.74 32.86
C ALA A 86 4.80 -5.64 31.73
N GLN A 87 3.54 -5.47 31.32
CA GLN A 87 2.91 -6.20 30.22
C GLN A 87 2.30 -5.21 29.22
N ARG A 88 3.15 -4.67 28.34
CA ARG A 88 2.65 -3.99 27.13
C ARG A 88 2.01 -5.04 26.22
N PRO A 89 0.76 -4.87 25.75
CA PRO A 89 0.27 -5.69 24.67
C PRO A 89 1.12 -5.40 23.43
N ASN A 90 1.86 -6.40 22.96
CA ASN A 90 2.56 -6.35 21.66
C ASN A 90 1.64 -6.71 20.49
N VAL A 91 0.38 -7.04 20.82
CA VAL A 91 -0.65 -7.50 19.89
C VAL A 91 -1.87 -6.61 20.06
N TRP A 92 -2.43 -6.13 18.95
CA TRP A 92 -3.63 -5.32 18.89
C TRP A 92 -4.63 -5.96 17.93
N TYR A 93 -5.89 -5.85 18.29
CA TYR A 93 -6.99 -6.34 17.48
C TYR A 93 -7.91 -5.21 17.07
N PHE A 94 -8.30 -5.25 15.80
CA PHE A 94 -9.26 -4.31 15.23
C PHE A 94 -10.31 -5.12 14.48
N ASN A 95 -11.54 -4.62 14.44
CA ASN A 95 -12.59 -5.23 13.64
C ASN A 95 -13.24 -4.17 12.75
N MET A 96 -13.60 -4.58 11.55
CA MET A 96 -14.32 -3.75 10.58
C MET A 96 -15.15 -4.66 9.67
N LYS A 97 -16.25 -4.14 9.13
CA LYS A 97 -17.00 -4.82 8.07
C LYS A 97 -16.57 -4.30 6.71
N ALA A 98 -16.46 -5.19 5.73
CA ALA A 98 -16.20 -4.85 4.33
C ALA A 98 -16.70 -5.97 3.43
N PHE A 99 -17.41 -5.62 2.38
CA PHE A 99 -17.98 -6.50 1.36
C PHE A 99 -18.72 -7.71 1.94
N GLY A 100 -19.59 -7.44 2.93
CA GLY A 100 -20.37 -8.46 3.62
C GLY A 100 -19.57 -9.36 4.59
N LYS A 101 -18.26 -9.16 4.73
CA LYS A 101 -17.39 -9.92 5.64
C LYS A 101 -16.98 -9.09 6.86
N SER A 102 -16.77 -9.74 8.00
CA SER A 102 -16.13 -9.14 9.17
C SER A 102 -14.63 -9.45 9.14
N LEU A 103 -13.80 -8.42 9.18
CA LEU A 103 -12.35 -8.52 9.17
C LEU A 103 -11.82 -8.24 10.57
N HIS A 104 -11.61 -9.31 11.33
CA HIS A 104 -10.93 -9.22 12.63
C HIS A 104 -9.43 -9.33 12.41
N LEU A 105 -8.72 -8.22 12.59
CA LEU A 105 -7.29 -8.09 12.38
C LEU A 105 -6.53 -8.45 13.65
N ASN A 106 -5.49 -9.27 13.53
CA ASN A 106 -4.56 -9.61 14.59
C ASN A 106 -3.18 -9.06 14.22
N LEU A 107 -2.76 -8.00 14.91
CA LEU A 107 -1.63 -7.18 14.47
C LEU A 107 -0.57 -7.00 15.55
N THR A 108 0.68 -6.95 15.14
CA THR A 108 1.83 -6.60 15.97
C THR A 108 2.58 -5.43 15.36
N ARG A 109 3.36 -4.76 16.19
CA ARG A 109 4.16 -3.61 15.75
C ARG A 109 5.29 -4.07 14.83
N ASN A 110 5.46 -3.40 13.69
CA ASN A 110 6.58 -3.66 12.80
C ASN A 110 7.69 -2.62 13.00
N THR A 111 8.89 -3.09 13.32
CA THR A 111 10.11 -2.26 13.42
C THR A 111 11.13 -2.60 12.34
N ASP A 112 10.84 -3.60 11.51
CA ASP A 112 11.86 -4.26 10.68
C ASP A 112 12.16 -3.50 9.40
N PHE A 113 11.46 -2.41 9.08
CA PHE A 113 11.66 -1.67 7.82
C PHE A 113 12.47 -0.38 7.98
N LEU A 114 12.83 0.01 9.21
CA LEU A 114 13.61 1.22 9.51
C LEU A 114 15.01 0.83 9.99
N SER A 115 16.04 1.56 9.54
CA SER A 115 17.37 1.44 10.14
C SER A 115 17.41 2.09 11.52
N SER A 116 18.23 1.53 12.41
CA SER A 116 18.46 2.12 13.73
C SER A 116 19.04 3.53 13.62
N GLY A 117 18.53 4.47 14.42
CA GLY A 117 19.02 5.85 14.46
C GLY A 117 18.72 6.68 13.22
N LEU A 118 17.86 6.21 12.30
CA LEU A 118 17.50 6.98 11.10
C LEU A 118 16.89 8.33 11.47
N LYS A 119 17.40 9.38 10.82
CA LYS A 119 16.85 10.75 10.85
C LYS A 119 16.52 11.20 9.43
N ALA A 120 15.59 12.12 9.30
CA ALA A 120 15.32 12.79 8.03
C ALA A 120 16.30 13.96 7.86
N GLU A 121 16.96 14.03 6.71
CA GLU A 121 17.79 15.17 6.31
C GLU A 121 16.93 16.18 5.54
N ARG A 122 16.72 17.37 6.09
CA ARG A 122 16.03 18.45 5.37
C ARG A 122 17.06 19.39 4.76
N TYR A 123 16.99 19.58 3.44
CA TYR A 123 17.80 20.51 2.67
C TYR A 123 16.97 21.74 2.33
N GLN A 124 17.41 22.91 2.81
CA GLN A 124 16.73 24.18 2.59
C GLN A 124 17.75 25.32 2.56
N ASN A 125 17.65 26.20 1.56
CA ASN A 125 18.54 27.35 1.38
C ASN A 125 20.03 26.97 1.46
N GLY A 126 20.40 25.82 0.90
CA GLY A 126 21.77 25.30 0.91
C GLY A 126 22.27 24.76 2.26
N SER A 127 21.46 24.77 3.31
CA SER A 127 21.76 24.19 4.62
C SER A 127 21.07 22.84 4.82
N VAL A 128 21.62 22.01 5.72
CA VAL A 128 21.04 20.71 6.08
C VAL A 128 20.70 20.68 7.57
N SER A 129 19.46 20.35 7.90
CA SER A 129 19.02 20.04 9.26
C SER A 129 18.62 18.57 9.38
N TYR A 130 18.71 18.03 10.59
CA TYR A 130 18.37 16.64 10.88
C TYR A 130 17.15 16.61 11.80
N GLU A 131 16.13 15.87 11.38
CA GLU A 131 14.88 15.75 12.12
C GLU A 131 14.65 14.31 12.56
N ASP A 132 14.11 14.15 13.76
CA ASP A 132 13.64 12.84 14.19
C ASP A 132 12.45 12.39 13.32
N LEU A 133 12.37 11.07 13.13
CA LEU A 133 11.23 10.47 12.47
C LEU A 133 9.99 10.53 13.36
N PRO A 134 8.79 10.59 12.76
CA PRO A 134 7.54 10.41 13.49
C PRO A 134 7.54 9.13 14.31
N GLU A 135 6.73 9.11 15.37
CA GLU A 135 6.48 7.88 16.13
C GLU A 135 6.03 6.75 15.19
N ASN A 136 6.51 5.53 15.45
CA ASN A 136 6.15 4.38 14.65
C ASN A 136 4.67 4.04 14.91
N TYR A 137 3.84 4.03 13.87
CA TYR A 137 2.43 3.62 13.95
C TYR A 137 2.14 2.42 13.05
N PHE A 138 3.17 1.70 12.59
CA PHE A 138 3.06 0.64 11.58
C PHE A 138 2.89 -0.73 12.22
N LEU A 139 1.82 -1.41 11.82
CA LEU A 139 1.37 -2.69 12.36
C LEU A 139 1.26 -3.72 11.23
N LYS A 140 1.83 -4.91 11.44
CA LYS A 140 1.74 -6.05 10.51
C LYS A 140 1.02 -7.22 11.16
N GLY A 141 0.42 -8.11 10.37
CA GLY A 141 -0.21 -9.31 10.90
C GLY A 141 -1.10 -9.99 9.88
N HIS A 142 -2.22 -10.54 10.32
CA HIS A 142 -3.16 -11.29 9.48
C HIS A 142 -4.60 -11.06 9.95
N VAL A 143 -5.56 -11.47 9.11
CA VAL A 143 -6.97 -11.61 9.51
C VAL A 143 -7.13 -12.91 10.29
N SER A 144 -7.72 -12.87 11.48
CA SER A 144 -7.84 -14.03 12.39
C SER A 144 -8.49 -15.26 11.75
N SER A 145 -9.47 -15.06 10.86
CA SER A 145 -10.16 -16.13 10.13
C SER A 145 -9.41 -16.62 8.88
N ALA A 146 -8.31 -15.96 8.51
CA ALA A 146 -7.47 -16.32 7.36
C ALA A 146 -5.98 -16.15 7.70
N PRO A 147 -5.36 -17.08 8.45
CA PRO A 147 -3.97 -16.95 8.90
C PRO A 147 -2.92 -16.80 7.79
N GLY A 148 -3.21 -17.26 6.57
CA GLY A 148 -2.36 -17.05 5.39
C GLY A 148 -2.52 -15.68 4.72
N SER A 149 -3.39 -14.81 5.24
CA SER A 149 -3.51 -13.42 4.81
C SER A 149 -2.38 -12.56 5.39
N SER A 150 -2.12 -11.43 4.73
CA SER A 150 -1.16 -10.44 5.20
C SER A 150 -1.85 -9.10 5.39
N VAL A 151 -1.62 -8.47 6.54
CA VAL A 151 -2.15 -7.15 6.87
C VAL A 151 -0.98 -6.23 7.15
N SER A 152 -1.01 -5.04 6.57
CA SER A 152 0.00 -4.00 6.80
C SER A 152 -0.67 -2.65 6.81
N ILE A 153 -0.87 -2.11 8.01
CA ILE A 153 -1.56 -0.85 8.24
C ILE A 153 -0.79 0.07 9.18
N SER A 154 -0.88 1.37 8.95
CA SER A 154 -0.55 2.38 9.95
C SER A 154 -1.80 2.78 10.72
N ASN A 155 -1.70 3.03 12.03
CA ASN A 155 -2.82 3.53 12.83
C ASN A 155 -2.71 5.03 13.21
N TYR A 156 -1.89 5.79 12.48
CA TYR A 156 -1.76 7.24 12.65
C TYR A 156 -2.95 7.96 12.03
N ASN A 157 -3.75 8.66 12.85
CA ASN A 157 -4.96 9.36 12.40
C ASN A 157 -5.94 8.41 11.68
N GLY A 158 -6.19 7.25 12.27
CA GLY A 158 -7.00 6.16 11.69
C GLY A 158 -6.16 5.07 11.03
N LEU A 159 -6.82 4.00 10.60
CA LEU A 159 -6.19 2.86 9.96
C LEU A 159 -5.97 3.13 8.47
N MET A 160 -4.74 2.93 7.99
CA MET A 160 -4.39 3.17 6.59
C MET A 160 -3.38 2.15 6.09
N GLY A 161 -3.70 1.42 5.02
CA GLY A 161 -2.81 0.41 4.44
C GLY A 161 -3.56 -0.72 3.74
N PHE A 162 -2.97 -1.92 3.71
CA PHE A 162 -3.46 -3.07 2.94
C PHE A 162 -3.91 -4.24 3.83
N VAL A 163 -4.96 -4.92 3.34
CA VAL A 163 -5.38 -6.26 3.80
C VAL A 163 -5.34 -7.16 2.57
N GLN A 164 -4.32 -8.01 2.47
CA GLN A 164 -4.12 -8.96 1.39
C GLN A 164 -4.68 -10.32 1.80
N LEU A 165 -5.76 -10.73 1.14
CA LEU A 165 -6.35 -12.06 1.25
C LEU A 165 -5.81 -12.94 0.12
N MET A 166 -6.23 -14.21 0.09
CA MET A 166 -5.83 -15.13 -0.99
C MET A 166 -6.36 -14.71 -2.36
N ASP A 167 -7.56 -14.13 -2.39
CA ASP A 167 -8.33 -13.85 -3.61
C ASP A 167 -8.44 -12.36 -3.95
N GLN A 168 -7.92 -11.46 -3.12
CA GLN A 168 -8.03 -10.01 -3.32
C GLN A 168 -7.12 -9.23 -2.39
N THR A 169 -6.82 -7.99 -2.79
CA THR A 169 -6.21 -6.98 -1.91
C THR A 169 -7.21 -5.87 -1.66
N LEU A 170 -7.43 -5.57 -0.38
CA LEU A 170 -8.25 -4.46 0.08
C LEU A 170 -7.35 -3.31 0.50
N VAL A 171 -7.71 -2.11 0.06
CA VAL A 171 -7.03 -0.87 0.45
C VAL A 171 -7.93 -0.12 1.41
N LEU A 172 -7.41 0.17 2.61
CA LEU A 172 -8.12 0.86 3.69
C LEU A 172 -7.49 2.22 3.94
N GLN A 173 -8.30 3.26 4.09
CA GLN A 173 -7.82 4.58 4.49
C GLN A 173 -8.92 5.43 5.15
N PRO A 174 -8.56 6.42 5.99
CA PRO A 174 -9.53 7.28 6.64
C PRO A 174 -10.31 8.14 5.64
N LEU A 175 -11.63 8.25 5.84
CA LEU A 175 -12.49 9.07 5.01
C LEU A 175 -12.58 10.50 5.56
N ALA A 176 -12.50 11.50 4.68
CA ALA A 176 -12.59 12.90 5.07
C ALA A 176 -13.99 13.26 5.58
N ASN A 177 -14.06 14.03 6.67
CA ASN A 177 -15.33 14.33 7.37
C ASN A 177 -16.38 15.00 6.47
N HIS A 178 -15.97 15.82 5.49
CA HIS A 178 -16.91 16.50 4.59
C HIS A 178 -17.60 15.54 3.59
N LEU A 179 -17.08 14.32 3.43
CA LEU A 179 -17.68 13.26 2.61
C LEU A 179 -18.65 12.39 3.43
N LEU A 180 -18.72 12.59 4.74
CA LEU A 180 -19.60 11.82 5.62
C LEU A 180 -21.00 12.44 5.68
N PRO A 181 -22.06 11.62 5.70
CA PRO A 181 -23.38 12.09 6.08
C PRO A 181 -23.33 12.67 7.50
N VAL A 182 -24.10 13.73 7.75
CA VAL A 182 -24.16 14.48 9.02
C VAL A 182 -24.44 13.60 10.25
N SER A 183 -24.89 12.35 10.08
CA SER A 183 -25.24 11.40 11.14
C SER A 183 -24.13 10.44 11.59
N SER A 184 -22.90 10.49 11.04
CA SER A 184 -21.83 9.57 11.48
C SER A 184 -21.13 10.09 12.74
N THR A 185 -21.73 9.85 13.92
CA THR A 185 -21.25 10.40 15.19
C THR A 185 -20.38 9.45 16.02
N GLN A 186 -20.28 8.16 15.65
CA GLN A 186 -19.48 7.18 16.38
C GLN A 186 -18.29 6.69 15.56
N GLY A 187 -17.09 7.02 16.04
CA GLY A 187 -15.82 6.55 15.49
C GLY A 187 -15.41 7.21 14.18
N LYS A 188 -14.19 6.89 13.73
CA LYS A 188 -13.64 7.42 12.50
C LYS A 188 -14.04 6.54 11.31
N ALA A 189 -14.72 7.13 10.35
CA ALA A 189 -15.09 6.46 9.11
C ALA A 189 -13.87 6.24 8.20
N HIS A 190 -13.89 5.13 7.48
CA HIS A 190 -12.84 4.70 6.56
C HIS A 190 -13.48 4.26 5.25
N LEU A 191 -12.77 4.53 4.17
CA LEU A 191 -13.05 3.99 2.86
C LEU A 191 -12.23 2.71 2.69
N ILE A 192 -12.90 1.63 2.26
CA ILE A 192 -12.24 0.37 1.92
C ILE A 192 -12.70 -0.07 0.53
N TYR A 193 -11.75 -0.28 -0.38
CA TYR A 193 -12.06 -0.70 -1.75
C TYR A 193 -11.26 -1.93 -2.16
N ARG A 194 -11.81 -2.68 -3.11
CA ARG A 194 -11.10 -3.78 -3.75
C ARG A 194 -10.23 -3.22 -4.83
N ARG A 195 -8.98 -3.66 -4.88
CA ARG A 195 -8.17 -3.49 -6.08
C ARG A 195 -8.66 -4.48 -7.16
N SER A 196 -9.87 -4.32 -7.67
CA SER A 196 -10.40 -5.07 -8.82
C SER A 196 -10.52 -4.11 -10.01
N ILE A 197 -9.94 -4.47 -11.16
CA ILE A 197 -10.33 -3.86 -12.42
C ILE A 197 -11.62 -4.56 -12.86
N ASN A 198 -12.70 -3.80 -13.02
CA ASN A 198 -13.65 -4.09 -14.09
C ASN A 198 -12.97 -3.60 -15.38
N ASN A 199 -12.78 -4.50 -16.35
CA ASN A 199 -12.12 -4.26 -17.65
C ASN A 199 -12.34 -2.82 -18.16
N GLY A 200 -11.31 -1.97 -18.10
CA GLY A 200 -11.44 -0.58 -18.55
C GLY A 200 -10.21 0.31 -18.40
N PHE A 201 -9.16 -0.13 -17.70
CA PHE A 201 -7.95 0.65 -17.52
C PHE A 201 -6.75 0.06 -18.24
N THR A 202 -6.69 0.33 -19.53
CA THR A 202 -5.48 0.13 -20.32
C THR A 202 -4.86 1.49 -20.58
N ASN A 203 -3.85 1.88 -19.80
CA ASN A 203 -2.86 2.83 -20.32
C ASN A 203 -1.94 2.02 -21.24
N VAL A 204 -2.43 1.77 -22.45
CA VAL A 204 -1.73 0.97 -23.48
C VAL A 204 -0.48 1.74 -23.91
N TYR A 205 0.69 1.14 -23.70
CA TYR A 205 1.89 1.41 -24.47
C TYR A 205 2.01 0.31 -25.54
N PRO A 206 2.51 0.62 -26.76
CA PRO A 206 2.24 -0.16 -27.96
C PRO A 206 2.73 -1.62 -27.88
N GLU A 207 1.83 -2.50 -28.33
CA GLU A 207 1.85 -3.96 -28.30
C GLU A 207 2.62 -4.59 -29.48
N SER A 208 3.05 -5.84 -29.31
CA SER A 208 3.22 -6.82 -30.39
C SER A 208 2.98 -8.22 -29.82
N GLY A 209 1.88 -8.86 -30.23
CA GLY A 209 1.30 -10.03 -29.54
C GLY A 209 1.63 -11.41 -30.12
N ILE A 210 1.12 -12.46 -29.45
CA ILE A 210 0.41 -13.66 -29.96
C ILE A 210 0.17 -14.66 -28.78
N VAL A 211 -0.86 -15.49 -28.94
CA VAL A 211 -1.65 -16.36 -28.05
C VAL A 211 -0.95 -17.64 -27.55
N GLY A 212 -1.28 -18.12 -26.32
CA GLY A 212 -1.17 -19.55 -25.97
C GLY A 212 -1.17 -19.98 -24.48
N GLN A 213 -2.34 -20.35 -23.96
CA GLN A 213 -2.76 -21.40 -22.97
C GLN A 213 -1.86 -21.89 -21.79
N GLU A 214 -2.48 -21.89 -20.60
CA GLU A 214 -1.98 -22.27 -19.26
C GLU A 214 -1.90 -23.79 -19.02
N ASP A 215 -0.89 -24.25 -18.26
CA ASP A 215 -0.92 -25.51 -17.50
C ASP A 215 -0.13 -25.41 -16.18
N ALA A 216 -0.72 -25.89 -15.10
CA ALA A 216 -0.24 -25.73 -13.72
C ALA A 216 0.87 -26.74 -13.36
N GLY A 217 2.08 -26.22 -13.11
CA GLY A 217 3.24 -26.97 -12.61
C GLY A 217 3.31 -27.07 -11.07
N SER A 218 3.55 -28.28 -10.60
CA SER A 218 3.61 -28.75 -9.19
C SER A 218 4.76 -28.17 -8.36
N ILE A 219 4.48 -27.88 -7.09
CA ILE A 219 5.44 -27.41 -6.07
C ILE A 219 6.29 -28.59 -5.59
N ASP A 220 7.55 -28.66 -6.01
CA ASP A 220 8.53 -29.61 -5.49
C ASP A 220 8.98 -29.23 -4.08
N ALA A 221 8.78 -30.15 -3.13
CA ALA A 221 9.18 -30.04 -1.74
C ALA A 221 10.67 -30.35 -1.56
N ASP A 222 11.51 -29.32 -1.45
CA ASP A 222 12.83 -29.42 -0.83
C ASP A 222 12.98 -28.31 0.22
N ASP A 223 12.78 -28.69 1.49
CA ASP A 223 12.68 -27.81 2.66
C ASP A 223 13.96 -27.84 3.51
N ARG A 224 15.13 -28.04 2.86
CA ARG A 224 16.45 -28.17 3.54
C ARG A 224 17.45 -27.07 3.23
N ILE A 225 17.02 -25.96 2.63
CA ILE A 225 17.88 -24.78 2.41
C ILE A 225 17.65 -23.78 3.55
N PRO A 226 18.67 -23.36 4.31
CA PRO A 226 18.54 -22.28 5.29
C PRO A 226 17.92 -21.06 4.60
N GLN A 227 16.85 -20.49 5.16
CA GLN A 227 16.28 -19.24 4.62
C GLN A 227 17.37 -18.17 4.68
N GLN A 228 18.01 -17.89 3.56
CA GLN A 228 18.92 -16.76 3.44
C GLN A 228 18.06 -15.49 3.45
N HIS A 229 18.28 -14.65 4.46
CA HIS A 229 17.61 -13.36 4.59
C HIS A 229 18.41 -12.29 3.87
N TYR A 230 17.84 -11.71 2.83
CA TYR A 230 18.45 -10.62 2.08
C TYR A 230 17.89 -9.29 2.56
N PHE A 231 18.72 -8.25 2.52
CA PHE A 231 18.32 -6.90 2.85
C PHE A 231 18.58 -6.00 1.65
N LEU A 232 17.59 -5.20 1.28
CA LEU A 232 17.74 -4.11 0.30
C LEU A 232 17.61 -2.80 1.04
N GLN A 233 18.69 -2.02 1.06
CA GLN A 233 18.72 -0.69 1.61
C GLN A 233 18.11 0.27 0.59
N ILE A 234 17.06 0.98 0.98
CA ILE A 234 16.42 2.01 0.16
C ILE A 234 16.57 3.37 0.83
N GLY A 235 16.84 4.39 0.03
CA GLY A 235 16.74 5.79 0.41
C GLY A 235 15.60 6.46 -0.31
N LEU A 236 14.75 7.19 0.42
CA LEU A 236 13.67 7.98 -0.18
C LEU A 236 13.99 9.47 -0.14
N VAL A 237 13.80 10.13 -1.28
CA VAL A 237 13.93 11.56 -1.46
C VAL A 237 12.56 12.14 -1.78
N ALA A 238 12.08 13.12 -1.02
CA ALA A 238 10.89 13.90 -1.37
C ALA A 238 11.32 15.27 -1.90
N ASP A 239 10.84 15.63 -3.09
CA ASP A 239 11.03 16.98 -3.61
C ASP A 239 10.02 17.99 -3.03
N LYS A 240 10.26 19.26 -3.33
CA LYS A 240 9.39 20.37 -2.94
C LYS A 240 7.92 20.18 -3.28
N ASN A 241 7.58 19.44 -4.35
CA ASN A 241 6.18 19.25 -4.76
C ASN A 241 5.48 18.27 -3.80
N VAL A 242 6.17 17.19 -3.41
CA VAL A 242 5.68 16.25 -2.39
C VAL A 242 5.61 16.92 -1.04
N ILE A 243 6.66 17.67 -0.65
CA ILE A 243 6.69 18.38 0.63
C ILE A 243 5.55 19.40 0.72
N SER A 244 5.32 20.17 -0.34
CA SER A 244 4.22 21.13 -0.39
C SER A 244 2.84 20.46 -0.32
N ALA A 245 2.67 19.28 -0.92
CA ALA A 245 1.40 18.57 -0.91
C ALA A 245 1.09 17.90 0.43
N HIS A 246 2.09 17.33 1.10
CA HIS A 246 1.88 16.55 2.33
C HIS A 246 2.20 17.32 3.62
N GLY A 247 3.03 18.36 3.54
CA GLY A 247 3.46 19.18 4.67
C GLY A 247 4.11 18.34 5.76
N ALA A 248 3.65 18.51 7.00
CA ALA A 248 4.14 17.77 8.16
C ALA A 248 3.97 16.23 8.02
N ARG A 249 3.06 15.76 7.16
CA ARG A 249 2.80 14.33 6.94
C ARG A 249 3.80 13.66 6.01
N THR A 250 4.69 14.41 5.36
CA THR A 250 5.64 13.90 4.36
C THR A 250 6.45 12.72 4.89
N LYS A 251 7.05 12.84 6.10
CA LYS A 251 7.85 11.76 6.70
C LYS A 251 7.03 10.50 6.96
N THR A 252 5.82 10.64 7.51
CA THR A 252 4.91 9.52 7.77
C THR A 252 4.47 8.84 6.47
N MET A 253 4.23 9.62 5.41
CA MET A 253 3.91 9.12 4.08
C MET A 253 5.06 8.30 3.49
N LEU A 254 6.29 8.81 3.53
CA LEU A 254 7.48 8.08 3.05
C LEU A 254 7.71 6.78 3.83
N MET A 255 7.60 6.81 5.16
CA MET A 255 7.70 5.61 5.99
C MET A 255 6.62 4.59 5.63
N ARG A 256 5.38 5.04 5.36
CA ARG A 256 4.29 4.17 4.93
C ARG A 256 4.58 3.49 3.60
N LEU A 257 5.13 4.21 2.63
CA LEU A 257 5.51 3.62 1.35
C LEU A 257 6.54 2.50 1.52
N VAL A 258 7.59 2.70 2.33
CA VAL A 258 8.58 1.63 2.57
C VAL A 258 7.98 0.47 3.35
N PHE A 259 7.11 0.74 4.31
CA PHE A 259 6.44 -0.29 5.09
C PHE A 259 5.56 -1.19 4.19
N LEU A 260 4.76 -0.59 3.31
CA LEU A 260 3.93 -1.32 2.34
C LEU A 260 4.78 -1.99 1.24
N LEU A 261 5.87 -1.36 0.81
CA LEU A 261 6.83 -1.95 -0.12
C LEU A 261 7.43 -3.22 0.48
N ASN A 262 7.88 -3.16 1.73
CA ASN A 262 8.38 -4.33 2.43
C ASN A 262 7.32 -5.43 2.50
N ASN A 263 6.05 -5.11 2.75
CA ASN A 263 4.96 -6.10 2.70
C ASN A 263 4.87 -6.81 1.34
N ILE A 264 4.94 -6.07 0.22
CA ILE A 264 4.92 -6.66 -1.14
C ILE A 264 6.12 -7.59 -1.37
N TYR A 265 7.31 -7.21 -0.90
CA TYR A 265 8.53 -8.03 -1.02
C TYR A 265 8.56 -9.22 -0.05
N GLN A 266 7.64 -9.29 0.91
CA GLN A 266 7.46 -10.43 1.80
C GLN A 266 6.35 -11.39 1.32
N ASP A 267 5.60 -11.02 0.28
CA ASP A 267 4.54 -11.86 -0.28
C ASP A 267 5.09 -13.22 -0.74
N HIS A 268 4.28 -14.27 -0.61
CA HIS A 268 4.68 -15.63 -1.00
C HIS A 268 5.05 -15.75 -2.48
N SER A 269 4.42 -14.95 -3.36
CA SER A 269 4.68 -14.97 -4.80
C SER A 269 6.10 -14.56 -5.20
N ILE A 270 6.87 -13.87 -4.35
CA ILE A 270 8.27 -13.53 -4.67
C ILE A 270 9.20 -14.76 -4.67
N GLY A 271 8.78 -15.86 -4.02
CA GLY A 271 9.55 -17.09 -3.91
C GLY A 271 10.05 -17.38 -2.49
N ARG A 272 10.95 -18.36 -2.38
CA ARG A 272 11.46 -18.89 -1.10
C ARG A 272 12.45 -17.94 -0.44
N ARG A 273 13.37 -17.36 -1.21
CA ARG A 273 14.30 -16.33 -0.76
C ARG A 273 13.57 -15.00 -0.64
N LYS A 274 13.67 -14.35 0.51
CA LYS A 274 12.98 -13.09 0.81
C LYS A 274 13.94 -11.92 0.90
N ILE A 275 13.46 -10.76 0.42
CA ILE A 275 14.15 -9.47 0.54
C ILE A 275 13.43 -8.63 1.58
N THR A 276 14.13 -8.26 2.64
CA THR A 276 13.66 -7.28 3.63
C THR A 276 14.07 -5.90 3.19
N ILE A 277 13.10 -5.02 2.95
CA ILE A 277 13.38 -3.64 2.56
C ILE A 277 13.65 -2.79 3.80
N LYS A 278 14.78 -2.08 3.81
CA LYS A 278 15.24 -1.25 4.93
C LYS A 278 15.39 0.19 4.47
N LEU A 279 14.60 1.10 5.03
CA LEU A 279 14.83 2.54 4.87
C LEU A 279 16.09 2.92 5.64
N THR A 280 17.13 3.36 4.93
CA THR A 280 18.42 3.77 5.52
C THR A 280 18.75 5.25 5.31
N LEU A 281 18.01 5.93 4.42
CA LEU A 281 18.18 7.36 4.17
C LEU A 281 16.83 8.01 3.84
N MET A 282 16.54 9.16 4.43
CA MET A 282 15.36 9.97 4.10
C MET A 282 15.81 11.41 3.88
N GLN A 283 15.55 11.97 2.69
CA GLN A 283 15.90 13.34 2.35
C GLN A 283 14.67 14.14 1.94
N LEU A 284 14.54 15.35 2.48
CA LEU A 284 13.47 16.30 2.17
C LEU A 284 14.11 17.52 1.50
N LEU A 285 13.87 17.71 0.20
CA LEU A 285 14.51 18.76 -0.61
C LEU A 285 13.54 19.93 -0.82
N GLU A 286 13.56 20.90 0.09
CA GLU A 286 12.70 22.11 0.01
C GLU A 286 13.03 22.96 -1.23
N ASP A 287 14.31 23.04 -1.58
CA ASP A 287 14.79 23.77 -2.75
C ASP A 287 14.47 23.02 -4.07
N GLY A 288 14.08 21.74 -3.96
CA GLY A 288 13.86 20.84 -5.09
C GLY A 288 15.14 20.37 -5.76
N LEU A 289 14.99 19.83 -6.98
CA LEU A 289 16.09 19.38 -7.84
C LEU A 289 16.12 20.19 -9.13
N ASP A 290 17.29 20.25 -9.77
CA ASP A 290 17.50 20.97 -11.02
C ASP A 290 17.00 20.17 -12.24
N TYR A 291 15.67 20.06 -12.37
CA TYR A 291 14.99 19.41 -13.49
C TYR A 291 14.05 20.36 -14.27
N GLY A 292 13.98 21.64 -13.91
CA GLY A 292 13.13 22.65 -14.57
C GLY A 292 11.63 22.58 -14.21
N LYS A 293 10.78 23.21 -15.02
CA LYS A 293 9.31 23.18 -14.88
C LYS A 293 8.75 22.01 -15.68
N SER A 294 7.77 21.29 -15.11
CA SER A 294 7.11 20.13 -15.74
C SER A 294 8.09 19.07 -16.27
N PRO A 295 9.03 18.58 -15.44
CA PRO A 295 10.04 17.60 -15.86
C PRO A 295 9.44 16.24 -16.21
N SER A 296 10.01 15.57 -17.21
CA SER A 296 9.77 14.15 -17.47
C SER A 296 10.45 13.26 -16.41
N ASN A 297 10.00 12.01 -16.25
CA ASN A 297 10.65 11.04 -15.35
C ASN A 297 12.17 10.87 -15.65
N PRO A 298 12.63 10.81 -16.91
CA PRO A 298 14.06 10.82 -17.24
C PRO A 298 14.81 12.05 -16.71
N SER A 299 14.25 13.26 -16.84
CA SER A 299 14.86 14.47 -16.32
C SER A 299 14.94 14.46 -14.79
N LYS A 300 13.88 14.00 -14.11
CA LYS A 300 13.86 13.80 -12.65
C LYS A 300 14.93 12.80 -12.20
N LEU A 301 15.04 11.66 -12.89
CA LEU A 301 16.00 10.60 -12.58
C LEU A 301 17.45 11.10 -12.74
N ASN A 302 17.74 11.82 -13.82
CA ASN A 302 19.06 12.42 -14.04
C ASN A 302 19.42 13.47 -12.98
N ALA A 303 18.45 14.28 -12.55
CA ALA A 303 18.67 15.25 -11.49
C ALA A 303 18.93 14.56 -10.13
N LEU A 304 18.19 13.48 -9.82
CA LEU A 304 18.44 12.67 -8.63
C LEU A 304 19.85 12.05 -8.65
N LYS A 305 20.28 11.47 -9.77
CA LYS A 305 21.64 10.91 -9.92
C LYS A 305 22.73 11.94 -9.64
N LYS A 306 22.59 13.16 -10.20
CA LYS A 306 23.50 14.27 -9.95
C LYS A 306 23.51 14.66 -8.46
N TRP A 307 22.33 14.73 -7.85
CA TRP A 307 22.19 15.03 -6.42
C TRP A 307 22.85 13.98 -5.53
N THR A 308 22.55 12.69 -5.72
CA THR A 308 23.16 11.58 -4.97
C THR A 308 24.68 11.62 -5.07
N LYS A 309 25.22 11.84 -6.28
CA LYS A 309 26.67 11.94 -6.50
C LYS A 309 27.29 13.11 -5.74
N ALA A 310 26.63 14.26 -5.73
CA ALA A 310 27.15 15.50 -5.14
C ALA A 310 26.96 15.59 -3.62
N LYS A 311 25.88 15.04 -3.08
CA LYS A 311 25.43 15.29 -1.69
C LYS A 311 25.48 14.07 -0.78
N VAL A 312 25.42 12.85 -1.33
CA VAL A 312 25.41 11.62 -0.52
C VAL A 312 26.78 10.94 -0.56
N PRO A 313 27.51 10.86 0.57
CA PRO A 313 28.79 10.16 0.65
C PRO A 313 28.64 8.68 0.28
N THR A 314 29.60 8.12 -0.47
CA THR A 314 29.53 6.74 -0.99
C THR A 314 29.19 5.69 0.07
N HIS A 315 29.80 5.77 1.27
CA HIS A 315 29.58 4.83 2.37
C HIS A 315 28.19 4.95 3.04
N LYS A 316 27.42 6.01 2.74
CA LYS A 316 26.05 6.20 3.22
C LYS A 316 25.00 5.95 2.14
N ARG A 317 25.41 5.61 0.91
CA ARG A 317 24.46 5.40 -0.17
C ARG A 317 23.75 4.06 0.04
N PRO A 318 22.40 4.04 -0.04
CA PRO A 318 21.64 2.81 -0.07
C PRO A 318 21.90 2.05 -1.39
N ASP A 319 21.37 0.84 -1.49
CA ASP A 319 21.36 0.06 -2.73
C ASP A 319 20.53 0.76 -3.80
N VAL A 320 19.40 1.37 -3.40
CA VAL A 320 18.49 2.11 -4.28
C VAL A 320 18.14 3.48 -3.68
N MET A 321 18.35 4.55 -4.44
CA MET A 321 17.85 5.90 -4.14
C MET A 321 16.61 6.19 -4.98
N THR A 322 15.45 6.40 -4.34
CA THR A 322 14.19 6.68 -5.04
C THR A 322 13.68 8.08 -4.75
N LEU A 323 13.43 8.86 -5.80
CA LEU A 323 12.74 10.14 -5.72
C LEU A 323 11.22 9.92 -5.77
N ILE A 324 10.54 10.34 -4.71
CA ILE A 324 9.09 10.52 -4.69
C ILE A 324 8.81 11.96 -5.13
N SER A 325 8.00 12.13 -6.17
CA SER A 325 7.71 13.42 -6.80
C SER A 325 6.23 13.53 -7.19
N ARG A 326 5.73 14.74 -7.49
CA ARG A 326 4.37 14.96 -8.03
C ARG A 326 4.42 15.56 -9.45
N GLY A 327 3.26 15.65 -10.10
CA GLY A 327 3.11 16.27 -11.42
C GLY A 327 3.42 15.36 -12.60
N GLY A 328 3.37 14.04 -12.40
CA GLY A 328 3.52 13.01 -13.43
C GLY A 328 2.79 11.73 -13.03
N VAL A 329 2.86 10.71 -13.87
CA VAL A 329 2.31 9.36 -13.62
C VAL A 329 3.40 8.30 -13.77
N GLY A 330 3.21 7.15 -13.14
CA GLY A 330 4.16 6.03 -13.19
C GLY A 330 5.52 6.35 -12.56
N GLY A 331 6.55 5.61 -13.00
CA GLY A 331 7.91 5.74 -12.52
C GLY A 331 8.96 5.60 -13.63
N LEU A 332 10.21 5.52 -13.22
CA LEU A 332 11.35 5.13 -14.05
C LEU A 332 12.52 4.74 -13.15
N ALA A 333 13.19 3.63 -13.45
CA ALA A 333 14.35 3.16 -12.72
C ALA A 333 15.56 2.84 -13.60
N ASP A 334 16.73 2.80 -12.96
CA ASP A 334 17.89 2.09 -13.47
C ASP A 334 17.62 0.58 -13.55
N TYR A 335 18.12 -0.07 -14.60
CA TYR A 335 17.94 -1.50 -14.80
C TYR A 335 19.19 -2.30 -14.39
N ALA A 336 19.00 -3.33 -13.56
CA ALA A 336 20.01 -4.32 -13.15
C ALA A 336 21.35 -3.71 -12.66
N GLN A 337 21.27 -2.61 -11.90
CA GLN A 337 22.44 -1.90 -11.37
C GLN A 337 22.75 -2.22 -9.90
N ILE A 338 21.84 -2.89 -9.20
CA ILE A 338 22.07 -3.28 -7.81
C ILE A 338 23.35 -4.12 -7.71
N CYS A 339 24.08 -3.98 -6.60
CA CYS A 339 25.42 -4.57 -6.36
C CYS A 339 26.58 -4.07 -7.25
N LYS A 340 26.34 -3.28 -8.31
CA LYS A 340 27.40 -2.64 -9.11
C LYS A 340 27.62 -1.18 -8.68
N SER A 341 26.54 -0.46 -8.46
CA SER A 341 26.52 0.91 -7.98
C SER A 341 25.17 1.22 -7.32
N THR A 342 25.04 2.39 -6.70
CA THR A 342 23.73 2.86 -6.21
C THR A 342 22.77 3.01 -7.39
N SER A 343 21.68 2.25 -7.37
CA SER A 343 20.60 2.35 -8.36
C SER A 343 19.71 3.55 -8.05
N HIS A 344 19.05 4.08 -9.07
CA HIS A 344 18.15 5.22 -8.91
C HIS A 344 16.77 4.91 -9.48
N ALA A 345 15.74 5.46 -8.84
CA ALA A 345 14.37 5.40 -9.34
C ALA A 345 13.63 6.71 -9.11
N VAL A 346 12.56 6.93 -9.88
CA VAL A 346 11.57 7.98 -9.69
C VAL A 346 10.21 7.32 -9.59
N CYS A 347 9.41 7.71 -8.61
CA CYS A 347 8.02 7.28 -8.48
C CYS A 347 7.14 8.50 -8.26
N ASN A 348 6.12 8.67 -9.10
CA ASN A 348 5.16 9.76 -8.92
C ASN A 348 4.12 9.38 -7.86
N ASP A 349 3.87 10.31 -6.94
CA ASP A 349 2.97 10.16 -5.81
C ASP A 349 1.50 10.24 -6.24
N LEU A 350 0.82 9.10 -6.09
CA LEU A 350 -0.59 8.85 -6.36
C LEU A 350 -1.29 8.28 -5.10
N GLY A 351 -0.92 8.79 -3.92
CA GLY A 351 -1.44 8.29 -2.64
C GLY A 351 -0.91 6.91 -2.30
N LEU A 352 -1.76 6.02 -1.76
CA LEU A 352 -1.35 4.65 -1.41
C LEU A 352 -0.87 3.84 -2.62
N GLN A 353 -1.36 4.16 -3.82
CA GLN A 353 -0.99 3.45 -5.05
C GLN A 353 0.47 3.62 -5.45
N THR A 354 1.12 4.67 -4.96
CA THR A 354 2.56 4.93 -5.17
C THR A 354 3.41 3.72 -4.81
N VAL A 355 2.99 2.90 -3.84
CA VAL A 355 3.74 1.71 -3.43
C VAL A 355 3.88 0.68 -4.55
N LEU A 356 2.92 0.58 -5.47
CA LEU A 356 2.97 -0.39 -6.57
C LEU A 356 3.98 0.04 -7.62
N THR A 357 3.96 1.33 -8.00
CA THR A 357 5.02 1.91 -8.80
C THR A 357 6.36 1.74 -8.10
N LEU A 358 6.44 2.01 -6.79
CA LEU A 358 7.68 1.85 -6.04
C LEU A 358 8.19 0.40 -6.05
N ALA A 359 7.31 -0.59 -5.92
CA ALA A 359 7.66 -2.01 -6.03
C ALA A 359 8.15 -2.38 -7.43
N HIS A 360 7.42 -1.94 -8.46
CA HIS A 360 7.77 -2.13 -9.87
C HIS A 360 9.13 -1.54 -10.21
N GLU A 361 9.35 -0.26 -9.91
CA GLU A 361 10.62 0.42 -10.17
C GLU A 361 11.78 -0.16 -9.35
N THR A 362 11.54 -0.58 -8.11
CA THR A 362 12.57 -1.26 -7.31
C THR A 362 12.96 -2.60 -7.93
N ALA A 363 12.02 -3.35 -8.51
CA ALA A 363 12.30 -4.62 -9.17
C ALA A 363 13.10 -4.46 -10.47
N HIS A 364 12.89 -3.39 -11.24
CA HIS A 364 13.77 -3.06 -12.38
C HIS A 364 15.24 -2.92 -11.95
N THR A 365 15.50 -2.36 -10.76
CA THR A 365 16.89 -2.24 -10.25
C THR A 365 17.54 -3.60 -9.95
N LEU A 366 16.73 -4.61 -9.64
CA LEU A 366 17.12 -6.03 -9.50
C LEU A 366 17.27 -6.73 -10.86
N GLY A 367 16.90 -6.07 -11.95
CA GLY A 367 16.95 -6.63 -13.30
C GLY A 367 15.76 -7.53 -13.64
N VAL A 368 14.59 -7.24 -13.07
CA VAL A 368 13.31 -7.88 -13.43
C VAL A 368 12.70 -7.11 -14.60
N ASP A 369 12.38 -7.80 -15.69
CA ASP A 369 11.71 -7.23 -16.85
C ASP A 369 10.20 -7.15 -16.67
N HIS A 370 9.51 -6.50 -17.62
CA HIS A 370 8.05 -6.49 -17.64
C HIS A 370 7.47 -7.89 -17.90
N ASP A 371 6.30 -8.14 -17.32
CA ASP A 371 5.51 -9.34 -17.57
C ASP A 371 4.89 -9.26 -18.98
N ASN A 372 5.51 -9.93 -19.95
CA ASN A 372 5.05 -9.96 -21.34
C ASN A 372 5.24 -11.33 -22.00
N GLN A 373 5.37 -12.40 -21.21
CA GLN A 373 5.62 -13.77 -21.69
C GLN A 373 4.47 -14.71 -21.29
N PRO A 374 3.41 -14.82 -22.10
CA PRO A 374 2.35 -15.81 -21.90
C PRO A 374 2.88 -17.25 -22.03
N PRO A 375 2.28 -18.24 -21.34
CA PRO A 375 1.13 -18.11 -20.43
C PRO A 375 1.51 -17.68 -19.01
N ASP A 376 2.78 -17.82 -18.63
CA ASP A 376 3.21 -17.74 -17.23
C ASP A 376 3.16 -16.31 -16.69
N CYS A 377 3.50 -15.32 -17.52
CA CYS A 377 3.79 -13.94 -17.10
C CYS A 377 2.97 -12.96 -17.93
N LEU A 378 1.65 -13.05 -17.72
CA LEU A 378 0.67 -12.22 -18.39
C LEU A 378 0.81 -10.76 -17.97
N ASN A 379 0.80 -9.88 -18.96
CA ASN A 379 0.73 -8.45 -18.74
C ASN A 379 -0.56 -8.06 -17.98
N GLU A 380 -0.56 -6.87 -17.39
CA GLU A 380 -1.68 -6.23 -16.66
C GLU A 380 -2.12 -6.90 -15.34
N LYS A 381 -1.66 -8.13 -15.05
CA LYS A 381 -2.09 -8.89 -13.87
C LYS A 381 -1.22 -8.70 -12.64
N PHE A 382 0.11 -8.69 -12.82
CA PHE A 382 1.10 -8.75 -11.74
C PHE A 382 1.88 -7.44 -11.61
N ILE A 383 2.69 -7.32 -10.55
CA ILE A 383 3.46 -6.10 -10.22
C ILE A 383 4.28 -5.58 -11.41
N MET A 384 4.84 -6.46 -12.25
CA MET A 384 5.69 -6.10 -13.39
C MET A 384 4.93 -5.91 -14.70
N ALA A 385 3.60 -5.78 -14.65
CA ALA A 385 2.82 -5.33 -15.79
C ALA A 385 3.30 -3.97 -16.33
N THR A 386 3.17 -3.74 -17.63
CA THR A 386 3.58 -2.49 -18.31
C THR A 386 2.73 -1.28 -17.91
N SER A 387 1.60 -1.52 -17.28
CA SER A 387 0.72 -0.53 -16.67
C SER A 387 0.44 -0.94 -15.23
N VAL A 388 0.06 0.01 -14.39
CA VAL A 388 -0.25 -0.27 -12.98
C VAL A 388 -1.34 -1.35 -12.91
N PRO A 389 -1.04 -2.56 -12.39
CA PRO A 389 -1.94 -3.70 -12.47
C PRO A 389 -3.14 -3.51 -11.55
N GLY A 390 -4.23 -4.17 -11.87
CA GLY A 390 -5.38 -4.29 -10.98
C GLY A 390 -5.90 -5.72 -10.94
N GLY A 391 -6.92 -5.95 -10.13
CA GLY A 391 -7.36 -7.32 -9.85
C GLY A 391 -6.57 -7.98 -8.71
N PRO A 392 -6.90 -9.24 -8.43
CA PRO A 392 -6.44 -9.95 -7.23
C PRO A 392 -4.92 -10.21 -7.22
N LEU A 393 -4.28 -10.20 -8.38
CA LEU A 393 -2.85 -10.46 -8.56
C LEU A 393 -2.00 -9.18 -8.62
N ALA A 394 -2.61 -8.00 -8.54
CA ALA A 394 -1.92 -6.73 -8.73
C ALA A 394 -0.84 -6.40 -7.70
N THR A 395 -0.81 -7.12 -6.58
CA THR A 395 0.24 -7.02 -5.56
C THR A 395 1.05 -8.31 -5.46
N LYS A 396 1.04 -9.13 -6.50
CA LYS A 396 1.74 -10.41 -6.60
C LYS A 396 2.81 -10.35 -7.68
N TRP A 397 3.88 -11.10 -7.49
CA TRP A 397 4.91 -11.32 -8.49
C TRP A 397 4.47 -12.44 -9.44
N SER A 398 4.72 -12.27 -10.74
CA SER A 398 4.51 -13.34 -11.71
C SER A 398 5.54 -14.47 -11.51
N PRO A 399 5.32 -15.66 -12.08
CA PRO A 399 6.33 -16.71 -12.18
C PRO A 399 7.69 -16.23 -12.75
N CYS A 400 7.71 -15.39 -13.80
CA CYS A 400 8.97 -14.87 -14.37
C CYS A 400 9.64 -13.88 -13.44
N SER A 401 8.86 -12.99 -12.82
CA SER A 401 9.38 -12.07 -11.81
C SER A 401 9.97 -12.84 -10.63
N ASN A 402 9.28 -13.89 -10.18
CA ASN A 402 9.76 -14.79 -9.14
C ASN A 402 11.07 -15.45 -9.53
N GLU A 403 11.12 -16.16 -10.66
CA GLU A 403 12.32 -16.84 -11.16
C GLU A 403 13.51 -15.88 -11.23
N ARG A 404 13.30 -14.71 -11.86
CA ARG A 404 14.36 -13.71 -12.01
C ARG A 404 14.89 -13.18 -10.67
N ILE A 405 14.00 -12.93 -9.69
CA ILE A 405 14.39 -12.50 -8.35
C ILE A 405 15.10 -13.65 -7.62
N GLN A 406 14.60 -14.88 -7.70
CA GLN A 406 15.18 -16.02 -7.01
C GLN A 406 16.56 -16.42 -7.54
N ASP A 407 16.81 -16.21 -8.83
CA ASP A 407 18.12 -16.42 -9.48
C ASP A 407 19.17 -15.38 -9.06
N LEU A 408 18.73 -14.14 -8.80
CA LEU A 408 19.62 -13.06 -8.35
C LEU A 408 20.08 -13.28 -6.90
N LEU A 409 19.16 -13.72 -6.03
CA LEU A 409 19.40 -13.93 -4.61
C LEU A 409 20.24 -15.20 -4.40
#